data_AF-A0A943WWI4-F1
#
_entry.id   AF-A0A943WWI4-F1
#
_cell.length_a   1.000
_cell.length_b   1.000
_cell.length_c   1.000
_cell.angle_alpha   90.00
_cell.angle_beta   90.00
_cell.angle_gamma   90.00
#
_symmetry.space_group_name_H-M   'P 1'
#
loop_
_entity.id
_entity.type
_entity.pdbx_description
1 polymer ?
#
loop_
_entity_poly.entity_id
_entity_poly.type
_entity_poly.pdbx_seq_one_letter_code
_entity_poly.pdbx_strand_id
1 'polypeptide(L)'
;MIKRKLVMLTAVFATASLLMVSCGSKKEPEPAPVEDTVDNTATDSIDDTTSGNETTTDTSDSTGGIEGIWNSIDSMRDDAIKAGADKAAPDAFKAAEDEYNRLKNGNASEEELLALKARYAALKAFADAKAKKEKIDSLGLASYNQKVYDEGSNLIAELDENKNISSAEFSSKAGAANASMTAVLETGLRTKAREVRGEAVAAQKKANSVKCFVSRKAEYETFVNAFKSGDQNFVTKNPEGALEKYTKAKDGFENLYTEVSAARAKAQAAIEEAKKRVAASEGTAVQADIDKPLGNEPVEGIEAEDTKLLEEDDYTQAASAEVDLSDEAVPAEDLVEKVENGINATLDALEAK
;
A
#
# COMPACT_ATOMS: atom_id res chain seq x y z
N MET A 1 -22.64 -33.67 37.88
CA MET A 1 -24.06 -33.42 38.22
C MET A 1 -24.31 -31.92 38.20
N ILE A 2 -25.46 -31.53 37.66
CA ILE A 2 -26.11 -30.21 37.76
C ILE A 2 -25.66 -29.13 36.76
N LYS A 3 -26.65 -28.79 35.93
CA LYS A 3 -26.73 -27.75 34.93
C LYS A 3 -27.14 -26.41 35.60
N ARG A 4 -26.99 -25.33 34.82
CA ARG A 4 -28.00 -24.29 34.51
C ARG A 4 -28.06 -22.98 35.33
N LYS A 5 -28.19 -21.88 34.54
CA LYS A 5 -28.84 -20.54 34.74
C LYS A 5 -27.85 -19.37 34.87
N LEU A 6 -27.78 -18.43 33.92
CA LEU A 6 -28.75 -17.41 33.47
C LEU A 6 -28.99 -16.32 34.52
N VAL A 7 -28.41 -15.14 34.31
CA VAL A 7 -29.05 -13.84 34.64
C VAL A 7 -28.67 -12.81 33.57
N MET A 8 -29.72 -12.32 32.93
CA MET A 8 -29.80 -11.19 32.01
C MET A 8 -30.30 -10.01 32.84
N LEU A 9 -29.70 -8.81 32.75
CA LEU A 9 -30.44 -7.57 33.04
C LEU A 9 -29.85 -6.36 32.31
N THR A 10 -30.76 -5.70 31.63
CA THR A 10 -30.72 -4.56 30.72
C THR A 10 -31.08 -3.25 31.46
N ALA A 11 -30.54 -2.09 31.04
CA ALA A 11 -31.24 -0.79 30.98
C ALA A 11 -30.30 0.28 30.32
N VAL A 12 -30.54 0.87 29.13
CA VAL A 12 -31.58 1.79 28.56
C VAL A 12 -31.21 3.29 28.70
N PHE A 13 -31.48 4.05 27.60
CA PHE A 13 -31.58 5.52 27.38
C PHE A 13 -30.30 6.23 26.84
N ALA A 14 -30.32 7.11 25.83
CA ALA A 14 -31.40 7.87 25.20
C ALA A 14 -31.10 8.27 23.73
N THR A 15 -32.20 8.52 23.01
CA THR A 15 -32.42 8.93 21.61
C THR A 15 -32.14 10.41 21.31
N ALA A 16 -31.82 10.74 20.04
CA ALA A 16 -32.19 12.03 19.44
C ALA A 16 -32.52 11.87 17.95
N SER A 17 -33.73 12.31 17.60
CA SER A 17 -34.46 12.14 16.35
C SER A 17 -34.12 13.21 15.31
N LEU A 18 -34.24 12.89 14.01
CA LEU A 18 -34.66 13.86 13.01
C LEU A 18 -35.62 13.20 12.01
N LEU A 19 -36.88 13.64 12.05
CA LEU A 19 -37.93 13.38 11.06
C LEU A 19 -37.98 14.58 10.11
N MET A 20 -38.06 14.33 8.79
CA MET A 20 -38.82 15.19 7.88
C MET A 20 -39.61 14.33 6.90
N VAL A 21 -40.91 14.61 6.92
CA VAL A 21 -41.99 14.05 6.12
C VAL A 21 -42.07 14.80 4.78
N SER A 22 -42.26 14.08 3.67
CA SER A 22 -43.10 14.56 2.57
C SER A 22 -43.77 13.38 1.87
N CYS A 23 -45.02 13.61 1.50
CA CYS A 23 -46.10 12.65 1.29
C CYS A 23 -46.55 12.67 -0.18
N GLY A 24 -47.05 11.54 -0.69
CA GLY A 24 -47.69 11.40 -2.00
C GLY A 24 -47.59 9.98 -2.56
N SER A 25 -48.26 8.96 -2.01
CA SER A 25 -49.68 8.57 -2.21
C SER A 25 -49.89 7.47 -3.27
N LYS A 26 -49.97 6.19 -2.84
CA LYS A 26 -51.16 5.29 -2.95
C LYS A 26 -50.85 3.86 -2.45
N LYS A 27 -51.84 3.23 -1.80
CA LYS A 27 -51.76 2.01 -0.97
C LYS A 27 -52.19 0.69 -1.66
N GLU A 28 -51.52 -0.40 -1.23
CA GLU A 28 -51.95 -1.79 -0.90
C GLU A 28 -52.54 -2.78 -1.95
N PRO A 29 -52.41 -4.12 -1.76
CA PRO A 29 -52.10 -4.86 -0.52
C PRO A 29 -51.00 -5.96 -0.56
N GLU A 30 -50.57 -6.37 0.64
CA GLU A 30 -49.71 -7.52 0.98
C GLU A 30 -50.48 -8.86 0.88
N PRO A 31 -49.81 -10.03 0.71
CA PRO A 31 -49.51 -10.84 1.91
C PRO A 31 -48.22 -11.69 1.88
N ALA A 32 -47.51 -11.66 3.03
CA ALA A 32 -46.90 -12.77 3.81
C ALA A 32 -45.76 -13.66 3.23
N PRO A 33 -44.91 -14.23 4.11
CA PRO A 33 -43.49 -14.51 3.87
C PRO A 33 -43.20 -15.98 3.52
N VAL A 34 -42.09 -16.22 2.80
CA VAL A 34 -41.47 -17.54 2.68
C VAL A 34 -39.99 -17.42 2.98
N GLU A 35 -39.55 -18.15 4.00
CA GLU A 35 -38.14 -18.43 4.31
C GLU A 35 -37.50 -19.18 3.15
N ASP A 36 -36.27 -18.83 2.77
CA ASP A 36 -35.40 -19.78 2.07
C ASP A 36 -33.95 -19.64 2.57
N THR A 37 -33.54 -20.69 3.28
CA THR A 37 -32.16 -21.16 3.37
C THR A 37 -31.62 -21.47 1.98
N VAL A 38 -30.44 -20.95 1.62
CA VAL A 38 -29.68 -21.49 0.49
C VAL A 38 -28.22 -21.65 0.88
N ASP A 39 -27.86 -22.92 1.01
CA ASP A 39 -26.51 -23.46 1.03
C ASP A 39 -25.91 -23.44 -0.39
N ASN A 40 -24.59 -23.47 -0.42
CA ASN A 40 -23.71 -23.49 -1.58
C ASN A 40 -24.11 -24.54 -2.63
N THR A 41 -24.05 -24.16 -3.91
CA THR A 41 -23.21 -24.77 -4.97
C THR A 41 -23.76 -24.40 -6.35
N ALA A 42 -22.97 -23.66 -7.13
CA ALA A 42 -22.96 -23.67 -8.60
C ALA A 42 -21.76 -22.79 -9.02
N THR A 43 -20.64 -23.34 -9.50
CA THR A 43 -20.38 -23.53 -10.95
C THR A 43 -21.04 -22.45 -11.78
N ASP A 44 -20.28 -21.41 -12.11
CA ASP A 44 -20.63 -20.52 -13.20
C ASP A 44 -19.57 -20.61 -14.30
N SER A 45 -19.98 -21.38 -15.31
CA SER A 45 -19.91 -21.07 -16.73
C SER A 45 -18.84 -20.09 -17.19
N ILE A 46 -17.95 -20.63 -18.00
CA ILE A 46 -17.18 -19.94 -19.02
C ILE A 46 -18.18 -19.19 -19.91
N ASP A 47 -18.28 -17.89 -19.70
CA ASP A 47 -18.88 -16.98 -20.68
C ASP A 47 -17.83 -16.73 -21.77
N ASP A 48 -18.01 -17.47 -22.87
CA ASP A 48 -17.41 -17.21 -24.17
C ASP A 48 -17.98 -15.91 -24.73
N THR A 49 -17.59 -14.79 -24.13
CA THR A 49 -17.70 -13.51 -24.80
C THR A 49 -16.45 -13.37 -25.66
N THR A 50 -16.64 -13.73 -26.93
CA THR A 50 -15.88 -13.22 -28.07
C THR A 50 -15.72 -11.72 -27.89
N SER A 51 -14.60 -11.33 -27.28
CA SER A 51 -14.16 -9.95 -27.23
C SER A 51 -13.70 -9.67 -28.66
N GLY A 52 -14.63 -9.13 -29.44
CA GLY A 52 -14.30 -8.36 -30.61
C GLY A 52 -13.25 -7.36 -30.18
N ASN A 53 -12.00 -7.71 -30.47
CA ASN A 53 -10.95 -6.74 -30.60
C ASN A 53 -11.48 -5.82 -31.69
N GLU A 54 -12.03 -4.67 -31.27
CA GLU A 54 -12.02 -3.50 -32.11
C GLU A 54 -10.57 -3.35 -32.52
N THR A 55 -10.26 -3.91 -33.69
CA THR A 55 -9.34 -3.32 -34.63
C THR A 55 -9.70 -1.85 -34.58
N THR A 56 -8.95 -1.08 -33.80
CA THR A 56 -8.72 0.31 -34.12
C THR A 56 -8.07 0.26 -35.49
N THR A 57 -8.91 0.15 -36.52
CA THR A 57 -8.72 0.91 -37.74
C THR A 57 -8.58 2.32 -37.25
N ASP A 58 -7.36 2.69 -36.89
CA ASP A 58 -6.88 4.04 -37.01
C ASP A 58 -7.15 4.39 -38.47
N THR A 59 -8.34 4.95 -38.66
CA THR A 59 -8.70 5.72 -39.83
C THR A 59 -7.92 7.01 -39.68
N SER A 60 -6.60 6.91 -39.74
CA SER A 60 -5.70 8.03 -39.93
C SER A 60 -5.83 8.39 -41.39
N ASP A 61 -6.73 9.32 -41.66
CA ASP A 61 -6.67 10.26 -42.78
C ASP A 61 -6.06 9.68 -44.07
N SER A 62 -6.88 8.97 -44.86
CA SER A 62 -6.60 8.73 -46.28
C SER A 62 -6.80 10.01 -47.12
N THR A 63 -6.33 11.16 -46.62
CA THR A 63 -6.37 12.45 -47.31
C THR A 63 -5.00 12.94 -47.78
N GLY A 64 -3.90 12.26 -47.43
CA GLY A 64 -2.58 12.50 -48.01
C GLY A 64 -2.15 11.30 -48.85
N GLY A 65 -1.78 11.52 -50.12
CA GLY A 65 -1.26 10.46 -51.00
C GLY A 65 0.06 9.83 -50.51
N ILE A 66 1.00 9.57 -51.41
CA ILE A 66 2.29 8.94 -51.10
C ILE A 66 3.01 9.56 -49.87
N GLU A 67 2.89 10.87 -49.65
CA GLU A 67 3.46 11.58 -48.50
C GLU A 67 2.88 11.14 -47.14
N GLY A 68 1.58 10.87 -47.06
CA GLY A 68 0.95 10.38 -45.82
C GLY A 68 1.42 8.97 -45.45
N ILE A 69 1.70 8.13 -46.45
CA ILE A 69 2.24 6.78 -46.24
C ILE A 69 3.68 6.86 -45.71
N TRP A 70 4.50 7.78 -46.23
CA TRP A 70 5.86 7.98 -45.72
C TRP A 70 5.88 8.44 -44.26
N ASN A 71 5.01 9.38 -43.86
CA ASN A 71 4.90 9.78 -42.45
C ASN A 71 4.52 8.60 -41.54
N SER A 72 3.62 7.72 -42.02
CA SER A 72 3.27 6.49 -41.30
C SER A 72 4.43 5.51 -41.21
N ILE A 73 5.25 5.37 -42.26
CA ILE A 73 6.44 4.52 -42.27
C ILE A 73 7.47 5.06 -41.27
N ASP A 74 7.76 6.37 -41.30
CA ASP A 74 8.72 7.00 -40.41
C ASP A 74 8.31 6.81 -38.93
N SER A 75 7.02 7.01 -38.63
CA SER A 75 6.46 6.72 -37.29
C SER A 75 6.63 5.25 -36.88
N MET A 76 6.28 4.31 -37.76
CA MET A 76 6.40 2.88 -37.45
C MET A 76 7.86 2.42 -37.32
N ARG A 77 8.76 3.01 -38.12
CA ARG A 77 10.20 2.80 -38.04
C ARG A 77 10.72 3.27 -36.67
N ASP A 78 10.35 4.46 -36.24
CA ASP A 78 10.74 5.00 -34.94
C ASP A 78 10.21 4.13 -33.79
N ASP A 79 8.98 3.64 -33.89
CA ASP A 79 8.40 2.76 -32.88
C ASP A 79 9.06 1.38 -32.85
N ALA A 80 9.46 0.84 -34.00
CA ALA A 80 10.27 -0.38 -34.07
C ALA A 80 11.64 -0.18 -33.40
N ILE A 81 12.29 0.96 -33.63
CA ILE A 81 13.57 1.31 -32.99
C ILE A 81 13.39 1.44 -31.47
N LYS A 82 12.36 2.16 -31.00
CA LYS A 82 12.07 2.30 -29.56
C LYS A 82 11.79 0.96 -28.89
N ALA A 83 11.13 0.05 -29.59
CA ALA A 83 10.89 -1.32 -29.12
C ALA A 83 12.17 -2.19 -29.11
N GLY A 84 13.27 -1.72 -29.71
CA GLY A 84 14.55 -2.43 -29.77
C GLY A 84 14.63 -3.45 -30.89
N ALA A 85 13.89 -3.26 -31.99
CA ALA A 85 13.88 -4.18 -33.12
C ALA A 85 15.25 -4.37 -33.79
N ASP A 86 16.09 -3.33 -33.78
CA ASP A 86 17.48 -3.36 -34.25
C ASP A 86 18.35 -4.38 -33.49
N LYS A 87 18.03 -4.63 -32.21
CA LYS A 87 18.71 -5.63 -31.37
C LYS A 87 18.00 -6.98 -31.39
N ALA A 88 16.67 -6.96 -31.43
CA ALA A 88 15.86 -8.17 -31.40
C ALA A 88 16.01 -9.00 -32.69
N ALA A 89 16.07 -8.35 -33.86
CA ALA A 89 16.20 -8.97 -35.17
C ALA A 89 17.13 -8.14 -36.10
N PRO A 90 18.44 -8.10 -35.84
CA PRO A 90 19.37 -7.18 -36.50
C PRO A 90 19.40 -7.33 -38.03
N ASP A 91 19.42 -8.56 -38.53
CA ASP A 91 19.47 -8.83 -39.98
C ASP A 91 18.18 -8.38 -40.69
N ALA A 92 17.02 -8.70 -40.11
CA ALA A 92 15.73 -8.33 -40.66
C ALA A 92 15.48 -6.81 -40.57
N PHE A 93 15.94 -6.17 -39.49
CA PHE A 93 15.90 -4.73 -39.34
C PHE A 93 16.79 -4.03 -40.38
N LYS A 94 18.03 -4.51 -40.56
CA LYS A 94 18.93 -4.00 -41.59
C LYS A 94 18.32 -4.13 -43.00
N ALA A 95 17.71 -5.27 -43.31
CA ALA A 95 17.04 -5.47 -44.60
C ALA A 95 15.85 -4.50 -44.81
N ALA A 96 15.12 -4.16 -43.74
CA ALA A 96 14.08 -3.13 -43.80
C ALA A 96 14.67 -1.73 -44.02
N GLU A 97 15.78 -1.39 -43.37
CA GLU A 97 16.48 -0.12 -43.56
C GLU A 97 17.06 0.04 -44.97
N ASP A 98 17.65 -1.02 -45.52
CA ASP A 98 18.19 -1.01 -46.89
C ASP A 98 17.04 -0.76 -47.90
N GLU A 99 15.88 -1.39 -47.68
CA GLU A 99 14.68 -1.19 -48.49
C GLU A 99 14.09 0.22 -48.33
N TYR A 100 14.03 0.73 -47.10
CA TYR A 100 13.63 2.11 -46.81
C TYR A 100 14.48 3.12 -47.59
N ASN A 101 15.80 2.97 -47.54
CA ASN A 101 16.72 3.85 -48.24
C ASN A 101 16.59 3.72 -49.77
N ARG A 102 16.35 2.51 -50.28
CA ARG A 102 16.10 2.28 -51.71
C ARG A 102 14.83 3.01 -52.17
N LEU A 103 13.73 2.84 -51.44
CA LEU A 103 12.42 3.41 -51.77
C LEU A 103 12.40 4.93 -51.62
N LYS A 104 13.08 5.48 -50.61
CA LYS A 104 13.12 6.93 -50.35
C LYS A 104 13.88 7.72 -51.42
N ASN A 105 14.86 7.07 -52.06
CA ASN A 105 15.68 7.67 -53.12
C ASN A 105 15.21 7.31 -54.54
N GLY A 106 14.13 6.53 -54.67
CA GLY A 106 13.62 6.04 -55.96
C GLY A 106 12.14 6.36 -56.17
N ASN A 107 11.58 5.84 -57.27
CA ASN A 107 10.13 5.83 -57.47
C ASN A 107 9.54 4.62 -56.75
N ALA A 108 8.97 4.83 -55.58
CA ALA A 108 8.26 3.81 -54.83
C ALA A 108 6.79 3.73 -55.26
N SER A 109 6.30 2.52 -55.52
CA SER A 109 4.86 2.26 -55.63
C SER A 109 4.19 2.30 -54.25
N GLU A 110 2.88 2.57 -54.22
CA GLU A 110 2.10 2.51 -52.99
C GLU A 110 2.19 1.13 -52.31
N GLU A 111 2.19 0.04 -53.10
CA GLU A 111 2.31 -1.33 -52.60
C GLU A 111 3.64 -1.58 -51.88
N GLU A 112 4.77 -1.12 -52.44
CA GLU A 112 6.09 -1.23 -51.82
C GLU A 112 6.15 -0.47 -50.48
N LEU A 113 5.52 0.71 -50.42
CA LEU A 113 5.48 1.51 -49.20
C LEU A 113 4.63 0.85 -48.10
N LEU A 114 3.46 0.30 -48.46
CA LEU A 114 2.61 -0.44 -47.52
C LEU A 114 3.30 -1.72 -47.02
N ALA A 115 4.02 -2.42 -47.90
CA ALA A 115 4.81 -3.59 -47.51
C ALA A 115 5.94 -3.23 -46.54
N LEU A 116 6.63 -2.09 -46.77
CA LEU A 116 7.67 -1.61 -45.86
C LEU A 116 7.09 -1.21 -44.49
N LYS A 117 5.94 -0.51 -44.47
CA LYS A 117 5.21 -0.19 -43.22
C LYS A 117 4.89 -1.46 -42.43
N ALA A 118 4.35 -2.49 -43.10
CA ALA A 118 4.03 -3.77 -42.48
C ALA A 118 5.29 -4.48 -41.95
N ARG A 119 6.42 -4.38 -42.65
CA ARG A 119 7.70 -4.96 -42.19
C ARG A 119 8.19 -4.32 -40.90
N TYR A 120 8.13 -2.99 -40.76
CA TYR A 120 8.46 -2.33 -39.49
C TYR A 120 7.49 -2.70 -38.36
N ALA A 121 6.19 -2.81 -38.66
CA ALA A 121 5.21 -3.26 -37.66
C ALA A 121 5.49 -4.70 -37.16
N ALA A 122 5.88 -5.61 -38.06
CA ALA A 122 6.30 -6.96 -37.71
C ALA A 122 7.57 -6.99 -36.85
N LEU A 123 8.57 -6.18 -37.20
CA LEU A 123 9.81 -6.02 -36.44
C LEU A 123 9.54 -5.51 -35.02
N LYS A 124 8.67 -4.50 -34.88
CA LYS A 124 8.19 -4.02 -33.59
C LYS A 124 7.50 -5.13 -32.80
N ALA A 125 6.55 -5.84 -33.42
CA ALA A 125 5.82 -6.92 -32.76
C ALA A 125 6.75 -8.02 -32.23
N PHE A 126 7.77 -8.40 -32.99
CA PHE A 126 8.75 -9.38 -32.54
C PHE A 126 9.58 -8.89 -31.34
N ALA A 127 10.07 -7.64 -31.40
CA ALA A 127 10.81 -7.04 -30.29
C ALA A 127 9.94 -6.94 -29.02
N ASP A 128 8.70 -6.49 -29.19
CA ASP A 128 7.68 -6.43 -28.14
C ASP A 128 7.39 -7.81 -27.53
N ALA A 129 7.36 -8.87 -28.34
CA ALA A 129 7.15 -10.24 -27.87
C ALA A 129 8.31 -10.70 -26.98
N LYS A 130 9.56 -10.46 -27.39
CA LYS A 130 10.76 -10.81 -26.60
C LYS A 130 10.79 -10.06 -25.28
N ALA A 131 10.52 -8.75 -25.29
CA ALA A 131 10.46 -7.94 -24.07
C ALA A 131 9.36 -8.41 -23.11
N LYS A 132 8.17 -8.76 -23.63
CA LYS A 132 7.10 -9.33 -22.80
C LYS A 132 7.46 -10.69 -22.24
N LYS A 133 8.15 -11.55 -23.02
CA LYS A 133 8.64 -12.84 -22.53
C LYS A 133 9.60 -12.65 -21.35
N GLU A 134 10.60 -11.78 -21.47
CA GLU A 134 11.51 -11.47 -20.35
C GLU A 134 10.76 -10.97 -19.11
N LYS A 135 9.73 -10.14 -19.32
CA LYS A 135 8.89 -9.64 -18.22
C LYS A 135 8.08 -10.76 -17.57
N ILE A 136 7.50 -11.67 -18.35
CA ILE A 136 6.79 -12.85 -17.86
C ILE A 136 7.74 -13.73 -17.03
N ASP A 137 8.96 -13.95 -17.54
CA ASP A 137 9.96 -14.81 -16.90
C ASP A 137 10.46 -14.20 -15.57
N SER A 138 10.79 -12.91 -15.57
CA SER A 138 11.27 -12.20 -14.36
C SER A 138 10.22 -12.09 -13.26
N LEU A 139 8.94 -11.97 -13.63
CA LEU A 139 7.82 -11.94 -12.68
C LEU A 139 7.28 -13.33 -12.34
N GLY A 140 7.82 -14.40 -12.94
CA GLY A 140 7.37 -15.77 -12.71
C GLY A 140 5.91 -16.02 -13.15
N LEU A 141 5.48 -15.39 -14.24
CA LEU A 141 4.07 -15.40 -14.66
C LEU A 141 3.70 -16.51 -15.64
N ALA A 142 4.67 -17.26 -16.16
CA ALA A 142 4.45 -18.28 -17.20
C ALA A 142 3.39 -19.32 -16.80
N SER A 143 3.44 -19.78 -15.55
CA SER A 143 2.54 -20.82 -15.04
C SER A 143 1.06 -20.43 -15.02
N TYR A 144 0.73 -19.14 -15.05
CA TYR A 144 -0.66 -18.68 -15.08
C TYR A 144 -1.33 -18.93 -16.44
N ASN A 145 -0.55 -19.14 -17.50
CA ASN A 145 -1.06 -19.56 -18.80
C ASN A 145 0.03 -20.32 -19.59
N GLN A 146 0.44 -21.47 -19.06
CA GLN A 146 1.60 -22.21 -19.54
C GLN A 146 1.49 -22.59 -21.03
N LYS A 147 0.32 -23.07 -21.47
CA LYS A 147 0.11 -23.48 -22.87
C LYS A 147 0.37 -22.34 -23.85
N VAL A 148 -0.17 -21.15 -23.59
CA VAL A 148 0.01 -19.98 -24.47
C VAL A 148 1.43 -19.43 -24.37
N TYR A 149 2.04 -19.50 -23.19
CA TYR A 149 3.45 -19.15 -23.00
C TYR A 149 4.38 -20.03 -23.85
N ASP A 150 4.16 -21.35 -23.84
CA ASP A 150 4.96 -22.30 -24.61
C ASP A 150 4.78 -22.05 -26.12
N GLU A 151 3.54 -21.83 -26.57
CA GLU A 151 3.24 -21.49 -27.97
C GLU A 151 3.95 -20.22 -28.43
N GLY A 152 3.86 -19.13 -27.66
CA GLY A 152 4.54 -17.89 -28.00
C GLY A 152 6.06 -18.00 -27.92
N SER A 153 6.59 -18.78 -26.96
CA SER A 153 8.03 -19.00 -26.82
C SER A 153 8.61 -19.78 -27.99
N ASN A 154 7.88 -20.78 -28.48
CA ASN A 154 8.26 -21.54 -29.67
C ASN A 154 8.27 -20.66 -30.91
N LEU A 155 7.26 -19.79 -31.09
CA LEU A 155 7.25 -18.83 -32.21
C LEU A 155 8.44 -17.86 -32.15
N ILE A 156 8.82 -17.39 -30.96
CA ILE A 156 10.01 -16.54 -30.78
C ILE A 156 11.27 -17.30 -31.18
N ALA A 157 11.44 -18.54 -30.70
CA ALA A 157 12.59 -19.38 -31.03
C ALA A 157 12.69 -19.65 -32.54
N GLU A 158 11.58 -20.00 -33.19
CA GLU A 158 11.54 -20.21 -34.64
C GLU A 158 11.96 -18.97 -35.44
N LEU A 159 11.57 -17.77 -34.98
CA LEU A 159 11.96 -16.49 -35.60
C LEU A 159 13.44 -16.15 -35.38
N ASP A 160 14.00 -16.50 -34.22
CA ASP A 160 15.42 -16.30 -33.93
C ASP A 160 16.31 -17.23 -34.77
N GLU A 161 15.88 -18.47 -34.98
CA GLU A 161 16.64 -19.52 -35.67
C GLU A 161 16.52 -19.49 -37.20
N ASN A 162 15.33 -19.21 -37.75
CA ASN A 162 15.09 -19.30 -39.19
C ASN A 162 15.48 -18.02 -39.94
N LYS A 163 16.72 -17.98 -40.45
CA LYS A 163 17.23 -16.85 -41.26
C LYS A 163 16.64 -16.73 -42.66
N ASN A 164 15.94 -17.77 -43.14
CA ASN A 164 15.36 -17.82 -44.49
C ASN A 164 13.84 -17.65 -44.49
N ILE A 165 13.26 -17.20 -43.38
CA ILE A 165 11.82 -17.00 -43.26
C ILE A 165 11.35 -15.90 -44.24
N SER A 166 10.25 -16.15 -44.93
CA SER A 166 9.67 -15.13 -45.81
C SER A 166 9.14 -13.95 -45.00
N SER A 167 9.07 -12.75 -45.59
CA SER A 167 8.54 -11.58 -44.87
C SER A 167 7.09 -11.76 -44.42
N ALA A 168 6.27 -12.48 -45.19
CA ALA A 168 4.88 -12.78 -44.83
C ALA A 168 4.80 -13.73 -43.62
N GLU A 169 5.60 -14.79 -43.62
CA GLU A 169 5.67 -15.72 -42.48
C GLU A 169 6.25 -15.03 -41.23
N PHE A 170 7.30 -14.21 -41.39
CA PHE A 170 7.87 -13.42 -40.29
C PHE A 170 6.80 -12.53 -39.66
N SER A 171 6.04 -11.78 -40.47
CA SER A 171 4.99 -10.91 -39.99
C SER A 171 3.89 -11.67 -39.24
N SER A 172 3.44 -12.81 -39.79
CA SER A 172 2.41 -13.63 -39.17
C SER A 172 2.87 -14.19 -37.82
N LYS A 173 4.06 -14.80 -37.76
CA LYS A 173 4.60 -15.39 -36.53
C LYS A 173 4.96 -14.34 -35.48
N ALA A 174 5.51 -13.19 -35.88
CA ALA A 174 5.82 -12.09 -34.96
C ALA A 174 4.55 -11.52 -34.31
N GLY A 175 3.49 -11.34 -35.10
CA GLY A 175 2.18 -10.94 -34.59
C GLY A 175 1.60 -11.97 -33.61
N ALA A 176 1.64 -13.25 -33.97
CA ALA A 176 1.16 -14.34 -33.11
C ALA A 176 1.96 -14.45 -31.81
N ALA A 177 3.30 -14.36 -31.86
CA ALA A 177 4.16 -14.37 -30.69
C ALA A 177 3.84 -13.21 -29.74
N ASN A 178 3.69 -12.00 -30.27
CA ASN A 178 3.34 -10.83 -29.47
C ASN A 178 1.95 -10.95 -28.83
N ALA A 179 0.97 -11.47 -29.57
CA ALA A 179 -0.38 -11.73 -29.06
C ALA A 179 -0.35 -12.76 -27.91
N SER A 180 0.33 -13.89 -28.10
CA SER A 180 0.49 -14.92 -27.06
C SER A 180 1.15 -14.35 -25.80
N MET A 181 2.26 -13.63 -25.94
CA MET A 181 2.95 -13.02 -24.79
C MET A 181 2.11 -11.94 -24.11
N THR A 182 1.32 -11.18 -24.86
CA THR A 182 0.37 -10.21 -24.29
C THR A 182 -0.70 -10.92 -23.46
N ALA A 183 -1.29 -11.99 -23.98
CA ALA A 183 -2.32 -12.77 -23.28
C ALA A 183 -1.79 -13.38 -21.98
N VAL A 184 -0.57 -13.96 -22.01
CA VAL A 184 0.08 -14.52 -20.82
C VAL A 184 0.37 -13.42 -19.80
N LEU A 185 0.98 -12.31 -20.23
CA LEU A 185 1.33 -11.21 -19.34
C LEU A 185 0.09 -10.61 -18.67
N GLU A 186 -0.97 -10.35 -19.42
CA GLU A 186 -2.23 -9.83 -18.87
C GLU A 186 -2.88 -10.80 -17.88
N THR A 187 -2.94 -12.08 -18.22
CA THR A 187 -3.53 -13.13 -17.38
C THR A 187 -2.74 -13.28 -16.09
N GLY A 188 -1.40 -13.34 -16.21
CA GLY A 188 -0.48 -13.45 -15.10
C GLY A 188 -0.57 -12.24 -14.17
N LEU A 189 -0.47 -11.01 -14.71
CA LEU A 189 -0.54 -9.79 -13.90
C LEU A 189 -1.89 -9.65 -13.18
N ARG A 190 -3.03 -9.92 -13.85
CA ARG A 190 -4.34 -9.86 -13.20
C ARG A 190 -4.46 -10.88 -12.07
N THR A 191 -3.98 -12.11 -12.29
CA THR A 191 -4.04 -13.17 -11.28
C THR A 191 -3.13 -12.84 -10.10
N LYS A 192 -1.88 -12.43 -10.37
CA LYS A 192 -0.91 -12.03 -9.36
C LYS A 192 -1.39 -10.83 -8.54
N ALA A 193 -1.97 -9.82 -9.18
CA ALA A 193 -2.53 -8.66 -8.49
C ALA A 193 -3.64 -9.07 -7.50
N ARG A 194 -4.50 -10.04 -7.85
CA ARG A 194 -5.54 -10.55 -6.94
C ARG A 194 -4.95 -11.31 -5.75
N GLU A 195 -3.94 -12.14 -5.98
CA GLU A 195 -3.23 -12.85 -4.90
C GLU A 195 -2.62 -11.84 -3.92
N VAL A 196 -1.83 -10.89 -4.42
CA VAL A 196 -1.16 -9.88 -3.60
C VAL A 196 -2.16 -8.95 -2.92
N ARG A 197 -3.30 -8.66 -3.55
CA ARG A 197 -4.40 -7.96 -2.89
C ARG A 197 -4.90 -8.73 -1.65
N GLY A 198 -5.07 -10.05 -1.77
CA GLY A 198 -5.43 -10.92 -0.65
C GLY A 198 -4.37 -10.91 0.46
N GLU A 199 -3.10 -10.98 0.09
CA GLU A 199 -1.97 -10.87 1.02
C GLU A 199 -1.95 -9.51 1.74
N ALA A 200 -2.17 -8.42 1.02
CA ALA A 200 -2.23 -7.07 1.58
C ALA A 200 -3.37 -6.92 2.60
N VAL A 201 -4.55 -7.51 2.33
CA VAL A 201 -5.65 -7.55 3.31
C VAL A 201 -5.25 -8.36 4.55
N ALA A 202 -4.56 -9.49 4.40
CA ALA A 202 -4.07 -10.27 5.52
C ALA A 202 -3.02 -9.50 6.35
N ALA A 203 -2.09 -8.82 5.69
CA ALA A 203 -1.10 -7.96 6.32
C ALA A 203 -1.76 -6.79 7.08
N GLN A 204 -2.77 -6.14 6.47
CA GLN A 204 -3.54 -5.09 7.13
C GLN A 204 -4.22 -5.60 8.41
N LYS A 205 -4.80 -6.80 8.39
CA LYS A 205 -5.40 -7.43 9.59
C LYS A 205 -4.35 -7.64 10.69
N LYS A 206 -3.13 -8.10 10.34
CA LYS A 206 -2.02 -8.22 11.30
C LYS A 206 -1.65 -6.86 11.90
N ALA A 207 -1.44 -5.83 11.09
CA ALA A 207 -1.15 -4.48 11.57
C ALA A 207 -2.27 -3.93 12.49
N ASN A 208 -3.53 -4.22 12.17
CA ASN A 208 -4.67 -3.82 12.99
C ASN A 208 -4.75 -4.56 14.32
N SER A 209 -4.32 -5.82 14.39
CA SER A 209 -4.25 -6.59 15.64
C SER A 209 -3.34 -5.91 16.68
N VAL A 210 -2.31 -5.22 16.21
CA VAL A 210 -1.43 -4.41 17.06
C VAL A 210 -1.76 -2.91 17.02
N LYS A 211 -2.98 -2.55 16.64
CA LYS A 211 -3.49 -1.17 16.65
C LYS A 211 -2.58 -0.15 15.92
N CYS A 212 -1.89 -0.56 14.85
CA CYS A 212 -1.05 0.34 14.05
C CYS A 212 -1.83 1.55 13.52
N PHE A 213 -3.13 1.39 13.23
CA PHE A 213 -4.01 2.48 12.81
C PHE A 213 -4.14 3.61 13.84
N VAL A 214 -3.85 3.35 15.12
CA VAL A 214 -3.79 4.37 16.18
C VAL A 214 -2.35 4.83 16.41
N SER A 215 -1.42 3.89 16.59
CA SER A 215 -0.06 4.20 17.04
C SER A 215 0.86 4.73 15.93
N ARG A 216 0.56 4.44 14.67
CA ARG A 216 1.34 4.82 13.48
C ARG A 216 0.42 5.34 12.37
N LYS A 217 -0.54 6.19 12.74
CA LYS A 217 -1.67 6.62 11.88
C LYS A 217 -1.23 7.15 10.50
N ALA A 218 -0.29 8.08 10.44
CA ALA A 218 0.13 8.71 9.18
C ALA A 218 0.76 7.70 8.19
N GLU A 219 1.60 6.80 8.68
CA GLU A 219 2.21 5.75 7.86
C GLU A 219 1.17 4.71 7.44
N TYR A 220 0.30 4.31 8.37
CA TYR A 220 -0.80 3.39 8.08
C TYR A 220 -1.72 3.93 6.96
N GLU A 221 -2.06 5.22 7.00
CA GLU A 221 -2.87 5.88 5.97
C GLU A 221 -2.19 5.88 4.59
N THR A 222 -0.86 5.95 4.54
CA THR A 222 -0.10 5.85 3.28
C THR A 222 -0.32 4.49 2.60
N PHE A 223 -0.33 3.40 3.38
CA PHE A 223 -0.54 2.05 2.84
C PHE A 223 -2.01 1.76 2.53
N VAL A 224 -2.94 2.35 3.28
CA VAL A 224 -4.37 2.34 2.93
C VAL A 224 -4.60 3.03 1.60
N ASN A 225 -3.98 4.19 1.38
CA ASN A 225 -4.11 4.91 0.12
C ASN A 225 -3.48 4.15 -1.05
N ALA A 226 -2.32 3.53 -0.84
CA ALA A 226 -1.74 2.62 -1.84
C ALA A 226 -2.70 1.48 -2.19
N PHE A 227 -3.31 0.82 -1.20
CA PHE A 227 -4.30 -0.23 -1.44
C PHE A 227 -5.49 0.26 -2.27
N LYS A 228 -6.06 1.44 -1.95
CA LYS A 228 -7.15 2.06 -2.71
C LYS A 228 -6.75 2.39 -4.14
N SER A 229 -5.55 2.93 -4.36
CA SER A 229 -5.01 3.17 -5.69
C SER A 229 -4.80 1.86 -6.46
N GLY A 230 -4.46 0.77 -5.76
CA GLY A 230 -4.43 -0.58 -6.34
C GLY A 230 -5.80 -1.01 -6.86
N ASP A 231 -6.86 -0.82 -6.06
CA ASP A 231 -8.24 -1.10 -6.49
C ASP A 231 -8.65 -0.26 -7.71
N GLN A 232 -8.28 1.02 -7.74
CA GLN A 232 -8.53 1.89 -8.90
C GLN A 232 -7.81 1.38 -10.16
N ASN A 233 -6.51 1.09 -10.06
CA ASN A 233 -5.73 0.56 -11.18
C ASN A 233 -6.28 -0.77 -11.69
N PHE A 234 -6.77 -1.63 -10.80
CA PHE A 234 -7.35 -2.91 -11.19
C PHE A 234 -8.64 -2.71 -12.01
N VAL A 235 -9.50 -1.77 -11.61
CA VAL A 235 -10.74 -1.44 -12.31
C VAL A 235 -10.49 -0.74 -13.64
N THR A 236 -9.46 0.13 -13.73
CA THR A 236 -9.09 0.83 -14.97
C THR A 236 -8.25 -0.02 -15.93
N LYS A 237 -8.26 -1.35 -15.75
CA LYS A 237 -7.54 -2.33 -16.60
C LYS A 237 -6.02 -2.12 -16.62
N ASN A 238 -5.43 -1.58 -15.55
CA ASN A 238 -3.99 -1.50 -15.34
C ASN A 238 -3.53 -2.51 -14.26
N PRO A 239 -3.46 -3.81 -14.57
CA PRO A 239 -3.12 -4.84 -13.58
C PRO A 239 -1.67 -4.75 -13.09
N GLU A 240 -0.76 -4.20 -13.90
CA GLU A 240 0.62 -3.95 -13.48
C GLU A 240 0.70 -2.87 -12.39
N GLY A 241 0.04 -1.73 -12.64
CA GLY A 241 -0.07 -0.67 -11.65
C GLY A 241 -0.83 -1.14 -10.41
N ALA A 242 -1.80 -2.04 -10.55
CA ALA A 242 -2.50 -2.64 -9.40
C ALA A 242 -1.55 -3.50 -8.57
N LEU A 243 -0.80 -4.39 -9.21
CA LEU A 243 0.19 -5.26 -8.56
C LEU A 243 1.23 -4.45 -7.77
N GLU A 244 1.78 -3.38 -8.37
CA GLU A 244 2.74 -2.49 -7.69
C GLU A 244 2.13 -1.90 -6.41
N LYS A 245 0.92 -1.36 -6.48
CA LYS A 245 0.26 -0.71 -5.35
C LYS A 245 -0.16 -1.68 -4.26
N TYR A 246 -0.65 -2.87 -4.61
CA TYR A 246 -0.95 -3.90 -3.62
C TYR A 246 0.31 -4.44 -2.94
N THR A 247 1.41 -4.59 -3.68
CA THR A 247 2.70 -4.99 -3.11
C THR A 247 3.17 -3.95 -2.09
N LYS A 248 3.15 -2.66 -2.46
CA LYS A 248 3.48 -1.56 -1.54
C LYS A 248 2.61 -1.56 -0.28
N ALA A 249 1.31 -1.81 -0.42
CA ALA A 249 0.40 -1.88 0.72
C ALA A 249 0.72 -3.08 1.62
N LYS A 250 0.93 -4.27 1.03
CA LYS A 250 1.30 -5.49 1.75
C LYS A 250 2.55 -5.26 2.59
N ASP A 251 3.66 -4.91 1.93
CA ASP A 251 4.97 -4.78 2.57
C ASP A 251 4.93 -3.71 3.66
N GLY A 252 4.22 -2.60 3.40
CA GLY A 252 4.01 -1.54 4.38
C GLY A 252 3.28 -1.99 5.64
N PHE A 253 2.18 -2.73 5.50
CA PHE A 253 1.45 -3.26 6.66
C PHE A 253 2.26 -4.33 7.42
N GLU A 254 3.01 -5.18 6.72
CA GLU A 254 3.86 -6.18 7.37
C GLU A 254 5.01 -5.54 8.16
N ASN A 255 5.61 -4.48 7.62
CA ASN A 255 6.64 -3.70 8.32
C ASN A 255 6.08 -3.01 9.56
N LEU A 256 4.93 -2.33 9.44
CA LEU A 256 4.27 -1.69 10.59
C LEU A 256 3.95 -2.70 11.70
N TYR A 257 3.44 -3.88 11.34
CA TYR A 257 3.17 -4.94 12.30
C TYR A 257 4.46 -5.38 13.02
N THR A 258 5.54 -5.60 12.27
CA THR A 258 6.83 -6.07 12.81
C THR A 258 7.42 -5.05 13.79
N GLU A 259 7.48 -3.78 13.39
CA GLU A 259 8.03 -2.72 14.24
C GLU A 259 7.22 -2.51 15.52
N VAL A 260 5.88 -2.42 15.40
CA VAL A 260 5.01 -2.16 16.56
C VAL A 260 4.97 -3.37 17.49
N SER A 261 5.00 -4.58 16.96
CA SER A 261 5.06 -5.81 17.78
C SER A 261 6.36 -5.87 18.58
N ALA A 262 7.49 -5.56 17.96
CA ALA A 262 8.79 -5.50 18.64
C ALA A 262 8.81 -4.42 19.74
N ALA A 263 8.32 -3.21 19.43
CA ALA A 263 8.24 -2.13 20.41
C ALA A 263 7.38 -2.50 21.62
N ARG A 264 6.24 -3.19 21.40
CA ARG A 264 5.37 -3.68 22.48
C ARG A 264 6.02 -4.75 23.34
N ALA A 265 6.72 -5.71 22.72
CA ALA A 265 7.44 -6.72 23.45
C ALA A 265 8.51 -6.10 24.37
N LYS A 266 9.25 -5.10 23.87
CA LYS A 266 10.23 -4.34 24.66
C LYS A 266 9.58 -3.57 25.82
N ALA A 267 8.46 -2.90 25.56
CA ALA A 267 7.72 -2.17 26.60
C ALA A 267 7.19 -3.12 27.68
N GLN A 268 6.65 -4.28 27.29
CA GLN A 268 6.15 -5.29 28.23
C GLN A 268 7.28 -5.86 29.09
N ALA A 269 8.43 -6.18 28.51
CA ALA A 269 9.60 -6.64 29.26
C ALA A 269 10.09 -5.57 30.26
N ALA A 270 10.08 -4.29 29.89
CA ALA A 270 10.43 -3.20 30.79
C ALA A 270 9.43 -3.04 31.95
N ILE A 271 8.13 -3.20 31.68
CA ILE A 271 7.08 -3.19 32.71
C ILE A 271 7.26 -4.36 33.68
N GLU A 272 7.55 -5.56 33.18
CA GLU A 272 7.78 -6.74 34.02
C GLU A 272 9.02 -6.60 34.89
N GLU A 273 10.10 -6.04 34.34
CA GLU A 273 11.31 -5.73 35.10
C GLU A 273 11.05 -4.66 36.17
N ALA A 274 10.31 -3.60 35.84
CA ALA A 274 9.93 -2.58 36.81
C ALA A 274 9.09 -3.17 37.95
N LYS A 275 8.12 -4.05 37.64
CA LYS A 275 7.32 -4.77 38.65
C LYS A 275 8.18 -5.62 39.59
N LYS A 276 9.20 -6.31 39.06
CA LYS A 276 10.15 -7.08 39.89
C LYS A 276 10.93 -6.20 40.85
N ARG A 277 11.39 -5.03 40.39
CA ARG A 277 12.11 -4.07 41.25
C ARG A 277 11.23 -3.49 42.35
N VAL A 278 9.98 -3.16 42.03
CA VAL A 278 8.99 -2.71 43.02
C VAL A 278 8.79 -3.79 44.09
N ALA A 279 8.53 -5.04 43.69
CA ALA A 279 8.36 -6.15 44.63
C ALA A 279 9.61 -6.42 45.50
N ALA A 280 10.81 -6.29 44.94
CA ALA A 280 12.07 -6.43 45.69
C ALA A 280 12.27 -5.29 46.71
N SER A 281 11.91 -4.06 46.33
CA SER A 281 11.95 -2.90 47.21
C SER A 281 10.95 -3.05 48.36
N GLU A 282 9.72 -3.50 48.08
CA GLU A 282 8.69 -3.78 49.09
C GLU A 282 9.18 -4.86 50.08
N GLY A 283 9.77 -5.95 49.59
CA GLY A 283 10.35 -6.99 50.45
C GLY A 283 11.49 -6.47 51.34
N THR A 284 12.32 -5.57 50.80
CA THR A 284 13.41 -4.94 51.57
C THR A 284 12.86 -4.03 52.67
N ALA A 285 11.81 -3.24 52.37
CA ALA A 285 11.15 -2.38 53.36
C ALA A 285 10.53 -3.20 54.50
N VAL A 286 9.79 -4.26 54.18
CA VAL A 286 9.22 -5.17 55.18
C VAL A 286 10.31 -5.79 56.06
N GLN A 287 11.43 -6.21 55.47
CA GLN A 287 12.54 -6.77 56.24
C GLN A 287 13.18 -5.71 57.15
N ALA A 288 13.32 -4.47 56.69
CA ALA A 288 13.81 -3.37 57.52
C ALA A 288 12.89 -3.10 58.73
N ASP A 289 11.57 -3.16 58.54
CA ASP A 289 10.59 -3.01 59.63
C ASP A 289 10.68 -4.15 60.66
N ILE A 290 10.98 -5.37 60.21
CA ILE A 290 11.21 -6.54 61.10
C ILE A 290 12.53 -6.42 61.86
N ASP A 291 13.60 -6.05 61.16
CA ASP A 291 14.96 -6.04 61.72
C ASP A 291 15.20 -4.86 62.67
N LYS A 292 14.54 -3.72 62.41
CA LYS A 292 14.64 -2.51 63.24
C LYS A 292 13.26 -1.87 63.43
N PRO A 293 12.35 -2.51 64.18
CA PRO A 293 11.04 -1.95 64.45
C PRO A 293 11.19 -0.62 65.17
N LEU A 294 10.35 0.36 64.81
CA LEU A 294 10.23 1.58 65.59
C LEU A 294 9.83 1.17 67.01
N GLY A 295 10.71 1.46 67.97
CA GLY A 295 10.45 1.15 69.38
C GLY A 295 9.31 1.99 69.94
N ASN A 296 8.91 1.72 71.17
CA ASN A 296 7.91 2.52 71.89
C ASN A 296 8.50 3.82 72.48
N GLU A 297 9.71 4.21 72.07
CA GLU A 297 10.32 5.44 72.55
C GLU A 297 9.77 6.64 71.76
N PRO A 298 9.48 7.77 72.44
CA PRO A 298 9.01 8.99 71.77
C PRO A 298 9.98 9.39 70.66
N VAL A 299 9.46 9.51 69.44
CA VAL A 299 10.24 10.02 68.30
C VAL A 299 10.34 11.53 68.46
N GLU A 300 11.57 12.06 68.51
CA GLU A 300 11.82 13.50 68.63
C GLU A 300 11.09 14.27 67.51
N GLY A 301 10.19 15.18 67.91
CA GLY A 301 9.35 15.98 66.99
C GLY A 301 7.98 15.40 66.65
N ILE A 302 7.62 14.19 67.12
CA ILE A 302 6.23 13.69 67.10
C ILE A 302 5.70 13.78 68.53
N GLU A 303 4.79 14.74 68.73
CA GLU A 303 4.10 14.96 69.99
C GLU A 303 3.25 13.74 70.38
N ALA A 304 2.99 13.52 71.67
CA ALA A 304 2.17 12.41 72.15
C ALA A 304 0.73 12.47 71.58
N GLU A 305 0.03 11.34 71.47
CA GLU A 305 -1.32 11.27 70.86
C GLU A 305 -2.37 12.20 71.52
N ASP A 306 -2.13 12.62 72.75
CA ASP A 306 -2.95 13.53 73.55
C ASP A 306 -2.53 15.00 73.47
N THR A 307 -1.55 15.32 72.62
CA THR A 307 -1.07 16.68 72.47
C THR A 307 -2.01 17.48 71.57
N LYS A 308 -2.55 18.58 72.09
CA LYS A 308 -3.34 19.53 71.29
C LYS A 308 -2.51 20.03 70.11
N LEU A 309 -3.06 19.99 68.90
CA LEU A 309 -2.45 20.65 67.74
C LEU A 309 -2.24 22.14 68.05
N LEU A 310 -1.20 22.73 67.44
CA LEU A 310 -0.83 24.15 67.41
C LEU A 310 -1.94 25.12 66.88
N GLU A 311 -3.20 24.70 66.85
CA GLU A 311 -4.34 25.57 66.54
C GLU A 311 -4.63 26.61 67.65
N GLU A 312 -3.93 26.54 68.79
CA GLU A 312 -3.99 27.54 69.87
C GLU A 312 -2.85 28.58 69.84
N ASP A 313 -2.02 28.62 68.78
CA ASP A 313 -1.11 29.75 68.59
C ASP A 313 -1.89 31.02 68.25
N ASP A 314 -1.79 32.02 69.13
CA ASP A 314 -2.37 33.34 68.94
C ASP A 314 -1.58 34.10 67.85
N TYR A 315 -2.03 33.98 66.61
CA TYR A 315 -1.48 34.72 65.46
C TYR A 315 -1.77 36.24 65.50
N THR A 316 -2.31 36.80 66.59
CA THR A 316 -2.58 38.26 66.66
C THR A 316 -1.32 39.11 66.56
N GLN A 317 -0.12 38.57 66.85
CA GLN A 317 1.13 39.28 66.56
C GLN A 317 1.52 39.28 65.07
N ALA A 318 1.10 38.29 64.27
CA ALA A 318 1.34 38.31 62.82
C ALA A 318 0.41 39.32 62.11
N ALA A 319 -0.73 39.66 62.71
CA ALA A 319 -1.65 40.67 62.18
C ALA A 319 -1.21 42.12 62.45
N SER A 320 -0.19 42.33 63.29
CA SER A 320 0.32 43.67 63.66
C SER A 320 1.77 43.93 63.25
N ALA A 321 2.42 42.97 62.59
CA ALA A 321 3.68 43.22 61.91
C ALA A 321 3.41 43.92 60.57
N GLU A 322 3.51 45.25 60.55
CA GLU A 322 3.71 45.98 59.30
C GLU A 322 5.05 45.53 58.70
N VAL A 323 4.97 44.73 57.64
CA VAL A 323 6.10 44.47 56.75
C VAL A 323 6.22 45.71 55.85
N ASP A 324 7.28 46.49 56.07
CA ASP A 324 7.72 47.53 55.15
C ASP A 324 8.17 46.86 53.84
N LEU A 325 7.38 47.04 52.79
CA LEU A 325 7.66 46.58 51.42
C LEU A 325 8.41 47.65 50.61
N SER A 326 9.30 48.41 51.24
CA SER A 326 10.28 49.24 50.54
C SER A 326 11.68 48.64 50.71
N ASP A 327 12.00 47.64 49.90
CA ASP A 327 13.23 47.65 49.10
C ASP A 327 13.35 46.42 48.17
N GLU A 328 13.78 46.72 46.95
CA GLU A 328 14.23 45.83 45.87
C GLU A 328 13.20 44.89 45.21
N ALA A 329 12.37 45.51 44.37
CA ALA A 329 11.87 44.84 43.16
C ALA A 329 13.05 44.48 42.25
N VAL A 330 13.45 43.21 42.25
CA VAL A 330 14.37 42.67 41.24
C VAL A 330 13.64 42.75 39.89
N PRO A 331 14.15 43.48 38.89
CA PRO A 331 13.47 43.66 37.62
C PRO A 331 13.33 42.33 36.89
N ALA A 332 12.17 42.12 36.29
CA ALA A 332 11.76 40.87 35.64
C ALA A 332 12.71 40.39 34.53
N GLU A 333 13.59 41.26 34.01
CA GLU A 333 14.60 40.90 33.02
C GLU A 333 15.64 39.88 33.53
N ASP A 334 16.01 39.91 34.83
CA ASP A 334 17.06 39.01 35.37
C ASP A 334 16.56 37.57 35.62
N LEU A 335 15.24 37.39 35.69
CA LEU A 335 14.61 36.05 35.78
C LEU A 335 14.47 35.38 34.42
N VAL A 336 14.32 36.17 33.35
CA VAL A 336 14.21 35.64 31.98
C VAL A 336 15.56 35.10 31.51
N GLU A 337 16.67 35.80 31.78
CA GLU A 337 18.01 35.37 31.38
C GLU A 337 18.45 34.07 32.09
N LYS A 338 18.08 33.89 33.37
CA LYS A 338 18.37 32.64 34.11
C LYS A 338 17.57 31.44 33.62
N VAL A 339 16.34 31.66 33.14
CA VAL A 339 15.50 30.59 32.58
C VAL A 339 15.98 30.21 31.19
N GLU A 340 16.33 31.16 30.33
CA GLU A 340 16.84 30.89 28.98
C GLU A 340 18.20 30.16 29.02
N ASN A 341 19.10 30.54 29.91
CA ASN A 341 20.39 29.87 30.08
C ASN A 341 20.25 28.43 30.65
N GLY A 342 19.25 28.18 31.49
CA GLY A 342 18.95 26.84 32.02
C GLY A 342 18.38 25.88 30.96
N ILE A 343 17.55 26.39 30.05
CA ILE A 343 16.95 25.61 28.94
C ILE A 343 18.00 25.26 27.89
N ASN A 344 18.88 26.20 27.53
CA ASN A 344 19.93 25.94 26.53
C ASN A 344 20.95 24.90 27.02
N ALA A 345 21.36 24.96 28.30
CA ALA A 345 22.28 23.99 28.88
C ALA A 345 21.70 22.56 28.95
N THR A 346 20.37 22.41 29.04
CA THR A 346 19.69 21.11 29.00
C THR A 346 19.49 20.59 27.58
N LEU A 347 19.34 21.47 26.59
CA LEU A 347 19.27 21.12 25.17
C LEU A 347 20.63 20.59 24.66
N ASP A 348 21.73 21.28 25.00
CA ASP A 348 23.10 20.87 24.61
C ASP A 348 23.50 19.52 25.22
N ALA A 349 23.02 19.21 26.43
CA ALA A 349 23.26 17.91 27.08
C ALA A 349 22.46 16.75 26.47
N LEU A 350 21.40 17.06 25.71
CA LEU A 350 20.55 16.09 25.01
C LEU A 350 21.05 15.81 23.58
N GLU A 351 21.67 16.79 22.92
CA GLU A 351 22.30 16.62 21.61
C GLU A 351 23.68 15.95 21.67
N ALA A 352 24.31 15.89 22.85
CA ALA A 352 25.60 15.23 23.09
C ALA A 352 25.50 13.72 23.44
N LYS A 353 24.34 13.09 23.29
CA LYS A 353 24.10 11.64 23.53
C LYS A 353 23.64 10.91 22.29
#